data_AF-A0A388NN21-F1
#
_entry.id   AF-A0A388NN21-F1
#
_cell.length_a   1.000
_cell.length_b   1.000
_cell.length_c   1.000
_cell.angle_alpha   90.00
_cell.angle_beta   90.00
_cell.angle_gamma   90.00
#
_symmetry.space_group_name_H-M   'P 1'
#
loop_
_entity.id
_entity.type
_entity.pdbx_description
1 polymer ?
#
loop_
_entity_poly.entity_id
_entity_poly.type
_entity_poly.pdbx_seq_one_letter_code
_entity_poly.pdbx_strand_id
1 'polypeptide(L)'
;MKCSSQRSGLQARITELGQSISRDYEGRDLLLVCILRGGILFLTDLMRKISIPHAVDFMAVSSYGAGARTSGGLVKIVMDLQTDIRGRHVLLVEDIVDTGHTISRVLDFLHIREPAQVDVCTLLDKHERREVQVPITYTGFQIPR
;
A
#
# COMPACT_ATOMS: atom_id res chain seq x y z
N MET A 1 -29.36 -8.26 -9.01
CA MET A 1 -28.44 -9.39 -9.31
C MET A 1 -27.04 -9.00 -9.80
N LYS A 2 -26.65 -7.71 -9.97
CA LYS A 2 -25.28 -7.33 -10.41
C LYS A 2 -24.23 -7.17 -9.29
N CYS A 3 -24.65 -7.15 -8.02
CA CYS A 3 -23.74 -6.87 -6.88
C CYS A 3 -22.92 -8.10 -6.42
N SER A 4 -23.40 -9.32 -6.70
CA SER A 4 -22.74 -10.56 -6.26
C SER A 4 -21.53 -10.95 -7.10
N SER A 5 -21.57 -10.76 -8.42
CA SER A 5 -20.45 -11.10 -9.33
C SER A 5 -19.25 -10.15 -9.20
N GLN A 6 -19.50 -8.91 -8.81
CA GLN A 6 -18.44 -7.91 -8.61
C GLN A 6 -17.68 -8.16 -7.29
N ARG A 7 -18.36 -8.66 -6.26
CA ARG A 7 -17.74 -9.12 -5.00
C ARG A 7 -16.88 -10.37 -5.18
N SER A 8 -17.29 -11.32 -6.03
CA SER A 8 -16.48 -12.51 -6.30
C SER A 8 -15.19 -12.17 -7.05
N GLY A 9 -15.23 -11.24 -8.00
CA GLY A 9 -14.03 -10.78 -8.72
C GLY A 9 -13.02 -10.07 -7.82
N LEU A 10 -13.49 -9.23 -6.89
CA LEU A 10 -12.64 -8.59 -5.89
C LEU A 10 -11.92 -9.62 -5.00
N GLN A 11 -12.67 -10.54 -4.40
CA GLN A 11 -12.10 -11.52 -3.47
C GLN A 11 -11.16 -12.52 -4.17
N ALA A 12 -11.47 -12.91 -5.42
CA ALA A 12 -10.57 -13.71 -6.24
C ALA A 12 -9.24 -12.96 -6.45
N ARG A 13 -9.30 -11.69 -6.84
CA ARG A 13 -8.09 -10.89 -7.06
C ARG A 13 -7.27 -10.72 -5.79
N ILE A 14 -7.89 -10.43 -4.66
CA ILE A 14 -7.20 -10.34 -3.36
C ILE A 14 -6.53 -11.68 -3.00
N THR A 15 -7.18 -12.81 -3.33
CA THR A 15 -6.60 -14.15 -3.11
C THR A 15 -5.35 -14.37 -3.97
N GLU A 16 -5.38 -14.00 -5.24
CA GLU A 16 -4.22 -14.06 -6.14
C GLU A 16 -3.04 -13.20 -5.64
N LEU A 17 -3.34 -11.99 -5.14
CA LEU A 17 -2.34 -11.11 -4.55
C LEU A 17 -1.71 -11.75 -3.30
N GLY A 18 -2.54 -12.25 -2.38
CA GLY A 18 -2.06 -12.91 -1.16
C GLY A 18 -1.18 -14.12 -1.44
N GLN A 19 -1.55 -14.95 -2.43
CA GLN A 19 -0.73 -16.09 -2.88
C GLN A 19 0.61 -15.63 -3.46
N SER A 20 0.61 -14.54 -4.23
CA SER A 20 1.83 -14.00 -4.83
C SER A 20 2.79 -13.47 -3.76
N ILE A 21 2.28 -12.63 -2.86
CA ILE A 21 3.04 -12.10 -1.72
C ILE A 21 3.59 -13.24 -0.86
N SER A 22 2.79 -14.26 -0.57
CA SER A 22 3.23 -15.40 0.26
C SER A 22 4.43 -16.14 -0.32
N ARG A 23 4.45 -16.34 -1.64
CA ARG A 23 5.55 -17.00 -2.34
C ARG A 23 6.78 -16.09 -2.39
N ASP A 24 6.59 -14.83 -2.75
CA ASP A 24 7.71 -13.91 -2.98
C ASP A 24 8.43 -13.54 -1.66
N TYR A 25 7.72 -13.62 -0.53
CA TYR A 25 8.23 -13.32 0.81
C TYR A 25 8.45 -14.58 1.68
N GLU A 26 8.45 -15.78 1.10
CA GLU A 26 8.68 -17.01 1.87
C GLU A 26 10.03 -16.96 2.62
N GLY A 27 9.99 -17.26 3.92
CA GLY A 27 11.17 -17.20 4.79
C GLY A 27 11.70 -15.78 5.10
N ARG A 28 10.95 -14.73 4.74
CA ARG A 28 11.31 -13.33 5.02
C ARG A 28 10.56 -12.79 6.25
N ASP A 29 11.18 -11.84 6.94
CA ASP A 29 10.52 -11.05 7.99
C ASP A 29 9.67 -9.94 7.36
N LEU A 30 8.42 -10.27 7.04
CA LEU A 30 7.46 -9.40 6.37
C LEU A 30 6.70 -8.51 7.37
N LEU A 31 6.77 -7.20 7.15
CA LEU A 31 5.91 -6.19 7.77
C LEU A 31 4.96 -5.58 6.73
N LEU A 32 3.66 -5.76 6.95
CA LEU A 32 2.63 -5.03 6.20
C LEU A 32 2.45 -3.65 6.84
N VAL A 33 2.59 -2.59 6.06
CA VAL A 33 2.36 -1.21 6.51
C VAL A 33 1.16 -0.65 5.76
N CYS A 34 0.11 -0.24 6.47
CA CYS A 34 -1.05 0.42 5.84
C CYS A 34 -1.06 1.92 6.14
N ILE A 35 -1.24 2.74 5.10
CA ILE A 35 -1.51 4.16 5.30
C ILE A 35 -3.01 4.33 5.61
N LEU A 36 -3.27 4.95 6.74
CA LEU A 36 -4.62 5.24 7.18
C LEU A 36 -5.24 6.37 6.36
N ARG A 37 -6.54 6.32 6.05
CA ARG A 37 -7.55 5.37 6.58
C ARG A 37 -8.06 4.35 5.56
N GLY A 38 -7.97 4.66 4.26
CA GLY A 38 -8.66 3.93 3.20
C GLY A 38 -8.19 2.47 3.05
N GLY A 39 -6.89 2.23 3.26
CA GLY A 39 -6.26 0.92 3.10
C GLY A 39 -6.72 -0.17 4.07
N ILE A 40 -7.38 0.16 5.20
CA ILE A 40 -7.68 -0.81 6.26
C ILE A 40 -8.49 -2.01 5.75
N LEU A 41 -9.57 -1.76 5.01
CA LEU A 41 -10.44 -2.85 4.56
C LEU A 41 -9.72 -3.78 3.59
N PHE A 42 -8.94 -3.20 2.67
CA PHE A 42 -8.13 -3.95 1.73
C PHE A 42 -7.04 -4.76 2.45
N LEU A 43 -6.29 -4.13 3.36
CA LEU A 43 -5.28 -4.80 4.18
C LEU A 43 -5.89 -5.99 4.92
N THR A 44 -7.04 -5.80 5.57
CA THR A 44 -7.68 -6.85 6.38
C THR A 44 -8.08 -8.04 5.51
N ASP A 45 -8.58 -7.81 4.29
CA ASP A 45 -8.90 -8.89 3.36
C ASP A 45 -7.64 -9.55 2.79
N LEU A 46 -6.61 -8.77 2.46
CA LEU A 46 -5.34 -9.25 1.90
C LEU A 46 -4.56 -10.10 2.90
N MET A 47 -4.40 -9.63 4.14
CA MET A 47 -3.59 -10.32 5.16
C MET A 47 -4.16 -11.71 5.51
N ARG A 48 -5.48 -11.90 5.37
CA ARG A 48 -6.15 -13.20 5.52
C ARG A 48 -5.84 -14.18 4.38
N LYS A 49 -5.29 -13.70 3.27
CA LYS A 49 -4.87 -14.50 2.09
C LYS A 49 -3.36 -14.71 2.03
N ILE A 50 -2.59 -14.07 2.91
CA ILE A 50 -1.14 -14.29 3.04
C ILE A 50 -0.93 -15.48 3.99
N SER A 51 -0.24 -16.52 3.52
CA SER A 51 -0.07 -17.80 4.24
C SER A 51 1.22 -17.89 5.06
N ILE A 52 2.09 -16.90 4.98
CA ILE A 52 3.35 -16.82 5.74
C ILE A 52 3.19 -15.92 6.98
N PRO A 53 4.02 -16.10 8.03
CA PRO A 53 4.06 -15.18 9.16
C PRO A 53 4.35 -13.75 8.71
N HIS A 54 3.59 -12.80 9.24
CA HIS A 54 3.77 -11.38 8.99
C HIS A 54 3.30 -10.55 10.18
N ALA A 55 3.87 -9.36 10.31
CA ALA A 55 3.39 -8.34 11.25
C ALA A 55 2.61 -7.25 10.50
N VAL A 56 1.86 -6.43 11.24
CA VAL A 56 1.12 -5.29 10.70
C VAL A 56 1.47 -4.06 11.53
N ASP A 57 1.74 -2.94 10.84
CA ASP A 57 1.84 -1.62 11.44
C ASP A 57 1.10 -0.60 10.57
N PHE A 58 0.83 0.57 11.13
CA PHE A 58 0.04 1.60 10.49
C PHE A 58 0.78 2.92 10.51
N MET A 59 0.57 3.72 9.46
CA MET A 59 0.99 5.11 9.45
C MET A 59 -0.17 6.00 9.03
N ALA A 60 -0.21 7.22 9.53
CA ALA A 60 -1.19 8.21 9.10
C ALA A 60 -0.45 9.43 8.58
N VAL A 61 -0.83 9.89 7.40
CA VAL A 61 -0.27 11.07 6.79
C VAL A 61 -1.35 12.09 6.48
N SER A 62 -1.02 13.37 6.57
CA SER A 62 -1.87 14.46 6.12
C SER A 62 -1.18 15.27 5.04
N SER A 63 -1.93 15.65 4.00
CA SER A 63 -1.48 16.65 3.05
C SER A 63 -1.42 18.01 3.74
N TYR A 64 -0.34 18.77 3.55
CA TYR A 64 -0.35 20.18 3.91
C TYR A 64 -1.37 20.92 3.00
N GLY A 65 -2.33 21.63 3.60
CA GLY A 65 -3.26 22.51 2.87
C GLY A 65 -4.50 21.82 2.29
N ALA A 66 -5.49 21.53 3.14
CA ALA A 66 -6.86 21.32 2.67
C ALA A 66 -7.40 22.65 2.11
N GLY A 67 -7.25 22.91 0.82
CA GLY A 67 -7.87 24.06 0.15
C GLY A 67 -7.10 24.73 -0.98
N ALA A 68 -5.81 24.46 -1.15
CA ALA A 68 -5.03 25.05 -2.24
C ALA A 68 -4.52 23.95 -3.17
N ARG A 69 -4.78 24.09 -4.48
CA ARG A 69 -4.26 23.22 -5.57
C ARG A 69 -2.73 23.30 -5.74
N THR A 70 -2.00 23.70 -4.69
CA THR A 70 -0.62 24.19 -4.72
C THR A 70 0.15 23.88 -3.43
N SER A 71 -0.17 22.79 -2.71
CA SER A 71 0.83 22.22 -1.81
C SER A 71 1.72 21.30 -2.63
N GLY A 72 3.01 21.63 -2.77
CA GLY A 72 3.99 20.92 -3.60
C GLY A 72 4.33 19.50 -3.12
N GLY A 73 3.31 18.66 -2.92
CA GLY A 73 3.44 17.27 -2.48
C GLY A 73 4.01 17.12 -1.07
N LEU A 74 3.95 18.15 -0.22
CA LEU A 74 4.40 18.03 1.17
C LEU A 74 3.38 17.23 1.98
N VAL A 75 3.88 16.17 2.61
CA VAL A 75 3.10 15.23 3.43
C VAL A 75 3.64 15.31 4.86
N LYS A 76 2.74 15.50 5.84
CA LYS A 76 3.06 15.43 7.26
C LYS A 76 2.76 14.03 7.77
N ILE A 77 3.69 13.44 8.52
CA ILE A 77 3.40 12.24 9.31
C ILE A 77 2.63 12.67 10.56
N VAL A 78 1.40 12.17 10.67
CA VAL A 78 0.49 12.39 11.81
C VAL A 78 0.62 11.25 12.80
N MET A 79 0.83 10.03 12.30
CA MET A 79 1.10 8.84 13.09
C MET A 79 2.21 8.06 12.39
N ASP A 80 3.27 7.81 13.13
CA ASP A 80 4.45 7.09 12.64
C ASP A 80 4.36 5.60 13.00
N LEU A 81 5.18 4.79 12.34
CA LEU A 81 5.35 3.37 12.67
C LEU A 81 5.86 3.24 14.10
N GLN A 82 5.35 2.22 14.80
CA GLN A 82 5.85 1.86 16.12
C GLN A 82 6.94 0.79 16.03
N THR A 83 7.00 0.07 14.90
CA THR A 83 7.92 -1.03 14.67
C THR A 83 9.19 -0.53 13.98
N ASP A 84 10.36 -0.97 14.45
CA ASP A 84 11.61 -0.79 13.72
C ASP A 84 11.55 -1.59 12.41
N ILE A 85 11.93 -0.95 11.31
CA ILE A 85 11.91 -1.53 9.97
C ILE A 85 13.30 -1.80 9.40
N ARG A 86 14.36 -1.47 10.13
CA ARG A 86 15.73 -1.66 9.66
C ARG A 86 15.99 -3.13 9.32
N GLY A 87 16.47 -3.39 8.11
CA GLY A 87 16.73 -4.74 7.61
C GLY A 87 15.49 -5.62 7.41
N ARG A 88 14.27 -5.09 7.59
CA ARG A 88 13.02 -5.85 7.39
C ARG A 88 12.50 -5.72 5.96
N HIS A 89 11.67 -6.67 5.55
CA HIS A 89 10.96 -6.60 4.28
C HIS A 89 9.61 -5.92 4.49
N VAL A 90 9.44 -4.72 3.94
CA VAL A 90 8.25 -3.88 4.14
C VAL A 90 7.37 -3.92 2.90
N LEU A 91 6.09 -4.24 3.07
CA LEU A 91 5.08 -4.10 2.03
C LEU A 91 4.10 -3.00 2.40
N LEU A 92 4.18 -1.88 1.70
CA LEU A 92 3.22 -0.78 1.84
C LEU A 92 1.91 -1.15 1.14
N VAL A 93 0.80 -1.16 1.88
CA VAL A 93 -0.53 -1.57 1.41
C VAL A 93 -1.46 -0.37 1.37
N GLU A 94 -1.93 0.00 0.17
CA GLU A 94 -2.81 1.15 -0.07
C GLU A 94 -4.08 0.77 -0.83
N ASP A 95 -5.22 1.40 -0.51
CA ASP A 95 -6.46 1.17 -1.26
C ASP A 95 -6.40 1.74 -2.68
N ILE A 96 -5.79 2.91 -2.88
CA ILE A 96 -5.72 3.57 -4.17
C ILE A 96 -4.44 4.36 -4.37
N VAL A 97 -3.86 4.25 -5.56
CA VAL A 97 -2.80 5.15 -5.99
C VAL A 97 -3.26 5.97 -7.21
N ASP A 98 -3.14 7.29 -7.07
CA ASP A 98 -3.57 8.30 -8.05
C ASP A 98 -2.35 9.02 -8.65
N THR A 99 -2.09 10.27 -8.27
CA THR A 99 -0.92 11.04 -8.73
C THR A 99 0.41 10.45 -8.28
N GLY A 100 0.42 9.74 -7.15
CA GLY A 100 1.58 9.04 -6.60
C GLY A 100 2.41 9.85 -5.60
N HIS A 101 2.15 11.16 -5.44
CA HIS A 101 2.94 12.03 -4.55
C HIS A 101 2.99 11.51 -3.11
N THR A 102 1.83 11.14 -2.54
CA THR A 102 1.78 10.64 -1.16
C THR A 102 2.64 9.41 -0.97
N ILE A 103 2.50 8.42 -1.86
CA ILE A 103 3.27 7.17 -1.79
C ILE A 103 4.76 7.45 -1.99
N SER A 104 5.15 8.27 -2.96
CA SER A 104 6.56 8.63 -3.18
C SER A 104 7.21 9.22 -1.92
N ARG A 105 6.52 10.14 -1.22
CA ARG A 105 7.05 10.72 0.02
C ARG A 105 7.13 9.71 1.17
N VAL A 106 6.14 8.84 1.28
CA VAL A 106 6.16 7.76 2.27
C VAL A 106 7.32 6.81 2.00
N LEU A 107 7.54 6.44 0.73
CA LEU A 107 8.68 5.63 0.34
C LEU A 107 9.99 6.33 0.72
N ASP A 108 10.19 7.60 0.39
CA ASP A 108 11.40 8.34 0.79
C ASP A 108 11.65 8.25 2.30
N PHE A 109 10.60 8.41 3.11
CA PHE A 109 10.68 8.31 4.57
C PHE A 109 11.04 6.91 5.06
N LEU A 110 10.44 5.86 4.48
CA LEU A 110 10.72 4.47 4.86
C LEU A 110 12.15 4.07 4.49
N HIS A 111 12.67 4.50 3.33
CA HIS A 111 14.02 4.16 2.90
C HIS A 111 15.12 4.73 3.81
N ILE A 112 14.89 5.89 4.44
CA ILE A 112 15.83 6.48 5.42
C ILE A 112 16.07 5.55 6.62
N ARG A 113 15.11 4.66 6.92
CA ARG A 113 15.20 3.69 8.02
C ARG A 113 15.91 2.39 7.64
N GLU A 114 16.44 2.33 6.42
CA GLU A 114 17.23 1.20 5.90
C GLU A 114 16.54 -0.17 6.01
N PRO A 115 15.27 -0.33 5.54
CA PRO A 115 14.68 -1.65 5.36
C PRO A 115 15.47 -2.47 4.34
N ALA A 116 15.39 -3.80 4.42
CA ALA A 116 16.00 -4.67 3.41
C ALA A 116 15.33 -4.49 2.04
N GLN A 117 14.02 -4.24 2.04
CA GLN A 117 13.21 -4.01 0.84
C GLN A 117 11.95 -3.23 1.19
N VAL A 118 11.49 -2.37 0.27
CA VAL A 118 10.17 -1.73 0.34
C VAL A 118 9.45 -1.96 -0.97
N ASP A 119 8.33 -2.68 -0.93
CA ASP A 119 7.42 -2.85 -2.06
C ASP A 119 6.10 -2.12 -1.83
N VAL A 120 5.35 -1.90 -2.91
CA VAL A 120 4.02 -1.31 -2.86
C VAL A 120 2.98 -2.28 -3.40
N CYS A 121 1.94 -2.53 -2.61
CA CYS A 121 0.71 -3.20 -3.00
C CYS A 121 -0.44 -2.20 -2.99
N THR A 122 -1.18 -2.09 -4.09
CA THR A 122 -2.42 -1.31 -4.11
C THR A 122 -3.60 -2.07 -4.68
N LEU A 123 -4.79 -1.83 -4.13
CA LEU A 123 -6.01 -2.38 -4.69
C LEU A 123 -6.38 -1.71 -6.01
N LEU A 124 -6.29 -0.38 -6.11
CA LEU A 124 -6.69 0.39 -7.29
C LEU A 124 -5.55 1.29 -7.80
N ASP A 125 -5.18 1.15 -9.07
CA ASP A 125 -4.17 1.99 -9.71
C ASP A 125 -4.78 2.84 -10.82
N LYS A 126 -4.88 4.15 -10.59
CA LYS A 126 -5.27 5.17 -11.59
C LYS A 126 -4.05 5.63 -12.39
N HIS A 127 -3.41 4.67 -13.07
CA HIS A 127 -2.15 4.87 -13.78
C HIS A 127 -2.14 6.08 -14.75
N GLU A 128 -3.26 6.42 -15.39
CA GLU A 128 -3.37 7.59 -16.28
C GLU A 128 -3.22 8.95 -15.57
N ARG A 129 -3.37 8.99 -14.24
CA ARG A 129 -3.23 10.21 -13.44
C ARG A 129 -1.86 10.35 -12.78
N ARG A 130 -0.94 9.42 -13.06
CA ARG A 130 0.40 9.36 -12.49
C ARG A 130 1.18 10.64 -12.81
N GLU A 131 1.67 11.32 -11.77
CA GLU A 131 2.53 12.50 -11.90
C GLU A 131 3.97 12.22 -11.46
N VAL A 132 4.17 11.22 -10.60
CA VAL A 132 5.49 10.76 -10.14
C VAL A 132 5.61 9.26 -10.25
N GLN A 133 6.81 8.74 -10.52
CA GLN A 133 7.04 7.31 -10.59
C GLN A 133 6.85 6.67 -9.21
N VAL A 134 6.01 5.63 -9.14
CA VAL A 134 5.82 4.80 -7.96
C VAL A 134 6.02 3.34 -8.38
N PRO A 135 6.98 2.62 -7.78
CA PRO A 135 7.22 1.22 -8.12
C PRO A 135 6.15 0.34 -7.48
N ILE A 136 4.99 0.21 -8.13
CA ILE A 136 3.89 -0.66 -7.67
C ILE A 136 4.25 -2.10 -8.05
N THR A 137 4.58 -2.91 -7.05
CA THR A 137 4.93 -4.33 -7.19
C THR A 137 3.68 -5.20 -7.36
N TYR A 138 2.60 -4.86 -6.65
CA TYR A 138 1.35 -5.62 -6.66
C TYR A 138 0.16 -4.70 -6.91
N THR A 139 -0.55 -4.92 -8.02
CA THR A 139 -1.75 -4.16 -8.38
C THR A 139 -2.99 -5.05 -8.38
N GLY A 140 -4.01 -4.68 -7.63
CA GLY A 140 -5.33 -5.32 -7.68
C GLY A 140 -5.99 -5.09 -9.03
N PHE A 141 -6.35 -3.84 -9.31
CA PHE A 141 -7.02 -3.44 -10.55
C PHE A 141 -6.44 -2.13 -11.07
N GLN A 142 -6.09 -2.11 -12.35
CA GLN A 142 -5.88 -0.86 -13.08
C GLN A 142 -7.24 -0.33 -13.49
N ILE A 143 -7.52 0.93 -13.19
CA ILE A 143 -8.79 1.58 -13.51
C ILE A 143 -8.56 2.84 -14.35
N PRO A 144 -9.41 3.09 -15.37
CA PRO A 144 -9.37 4.34 -16.11
C PRO A 144 -9.84 5.51 -15.22
N ARG A 145 -9.61 6.72 -15.71
CA ARG A 145 -9.91 7.96 -14.98
C ARG A 145 -11.36 8.10 -14.51
#